data_AF-A0A849SM91-F1
#
_entry.id   AF-A0A849SM91-F1
#
_cell.length_a   1.000
_cell.length_b   1.000
_cell.length_c   1.000
_cell.angle_alpha   90.00
_cell.angle_beta   90.00
_cell.angle_gamma   90.00
#
_symmetry.space_group_name_H-M   'P 1'
#
loop_
_entity.id
_entity.type
_entity.pdbx_description
1 polymer ?
#
loop_
_entity_poly.entity_id
_entity_poly.type
_entity_poly.pdbx_seq_one_letter_code
_entity_poly.pdbx_strand_id
1 'polypeptide(L)' 'TLDRLEHFAAAMETIAREAAENPEQLRLAPHTTPVSRLDEGRAARDLVLHWRATPRRPAAVSQSASSRS' A
#
# COMPACT_ATOMS: atom_id res chain seq x y z
N THR A 1 5.08 -28.94 10.33
CA THR A 1 6.33 -29.69 10.51
C THR A 1 7.35 -28.74 11.10
N LEU A 2 8.42 -29.26 11.71
CA LEU A 2 9.50 -28.44 12.25
C LEU A 2 10.10 -27.53 11.16
N ASP A 3 10.34 -28.07 9.97
CA ASP A 3 10.92 -27.34 8.83
C ASP A 3 10.16 -26.07 8.45
N ARG A 4 8.82 -26.05 8.58
CA ARG A 4 8.02 -24.84 8.30
C ARG A 4 8.26 -23.74 9.34
N LEU A 5 8.47 -24.13 10.59
CA LEU A 5 8.77 -23.19 11.67
C LEU A 5 10.21 -22.66 11.54
N GLU A 6 11.15 -23.52 11.18
CA GLU A 6 12.53 -23.12 10.88
C GLU A 6 12.58 -22.13 9.70
N HIS A 7 11.86 -22.43 8.62
CA HIS A 7 11.78 -21.52 7.48
C HIS A 7 11.14 -20.17 7.85
N PHE A 8 10.08 -20.19 8.65
CA PHE A 8 9.46 -18.96 9.15
C PHE A 8 10.42 -18.15 10.04
N ALA A 9 11.16 -18.81 10.95
CA ALA A 9 12.15 -18.15 11.81
C ALA A 9 13.26 -17.49 10.98
N ALA A 10 13.81 -18.19 9.99
CA ALA A 10 14.83 -17.65 9.09
C ALA A 10 14.32 -16.42 8.29
N ALA A 11 13.05 -16.45 7.87
CA ALA A 11 12.43 -15.29 7.22
C ALA A 11 12.31 -14.10 8.18
N MET A 12 11.93 -14.33 9.44
CA MET A 12 11.85 -13.27 10.47
C MET A 12 13.22 -12.66 10.80
N GLU A 13 14.27 -13.48 10.89
CA GLU A 13 15.65 -13.00 11.06
C GLU A 13 16.09 -12.11 9.90
N THR A 14 15.76 -12.51 8.67
CA THR A 14 16.05 -11.72 7.47
C THR A 14 15.33 -10.37 7.52
N ILE A 15 14.03 -10.36 7.86
CA ILE A 15 13.24 -9.13 8.02
C ILE A 15 13.84 -8.22 9.10
N ALA A 16 14.27 -8.77 10.23
CA ALA A 16 14.87 -8.00 11.32
C ALA A 16 16.18 -7.33 10.89
N ARG A 17 17.03 -8.05 10.13
CA ARG A 17 18.24 -7.50 9.55
C ARG A 17 17.94 -6.40 8.52
N GLU A 18 17.01 -6.65 7.60
CA GLU A 18 16.59 -5.65 6.61
C GLU A 18 16.05 -4.38 7.28
N ALA A 19 15.27 -4.51 8.36
CA ALA A 19 14.78 -3.37 9.11
C ALA A 19 15.90 -2.53 9.72
N ALA A 20 17.00 -3.16 10.15
CA ALA A 20 18.14 -2.47 10.74
C ALA A 20 19.08 -1.84 9.69
N GLU A 21 19.33 -2.55 8.59
CA GLU A 21 20.32 -2.17 7.57
C GLU A 21 19.71 -1.33 6.44
N ASN A 22 18.48 -1.62 6.04
CA ASN A 22 17.78 -0.96 4.93
C ASN A 22 16.27 -0.81 5.21
N PRO A 23 15.88 0.13 6.09
CA PRO A 23 14.48 0.27 6.53
C PRO A 23 13.49 0.49 5.38
N GLU A 24 13.90 1.14 4.28
CA GLU A 24 13.03 1.45 3.15
C GLU A 24 12.55 0.18 2.43
N GLN A 25 13.38 -0.87 2.37
CA GLN A 25 12.99 -2.15 1.78
C GLN A 25 11.79 -2.77 2.51
N LEU A 26 11.74 -2.63 3.84
CA LEU A 26 10.62 -3.09 4.66
C LEU A 26 9.40 -2.17 4.55
N ARG A 27 9.60 -0.85 4.52
CA ARG A 27 8.49 0.13 4.43
C ARG A 27 7.74 0.04 3.11
N LEU A 28 8.47 -0.19 2.02
CA LEU A 28 7.93 -0.29 0.67
C LEU A 28 7.37 -1.69 0.34
N ALA A 29 7.59 -2.69 1.20
CA ALA A 29 6.97 -4.00 1.03
C ALA A 29 5.42 -3.89 1.06
N PRO A 30 4.70 -4.76 0.32
CA PRO A 30 5.19 -5.91 -0.47
C PRO A 30 5.63 -5.55 -1.91
N HIS A 31 6.60 -6.30 -2.45
CA HIS A 31 7.22 -6.03 -3.77
C HIS A 31 6.72 -6.89 -4.93
N THR A 32 6.29 -8.12 -4.64
CA THR A 32 5.95 -9.13 -5.68
C THR A 32 4.49 -9.53 -5.68
N THR A 33 3.70 -9.07 -4.70
CA THR A 33 2.27 -9.34 -4.67
C THR A 33 1.57 -8.60 -5.80
N PRO A 34 0.47 -9.15 -6.37
CA PRO A 34 -0.24 -8.53 -7.49
C PRO A 34 -0.76 -7.10 -7.22
N VAL A 35 -0.88 -6.75 -5.94
CA VAL A 35 -1.27 -5.42 -5.47
C VAL A 35 -0.23 -4.90 -4.49
N SER A 36 0.00 -3.59 -4.51
CA SER A 36 0.86 -2.89 -3.56
C SER A 36 0.14 -2.60 -2.25
N ARG A 37 0.83 -1.96 -1.30
CA ARG A 37 0.23 -1.41 -0.08
C ARG A 37 -0.97 -0.51 -0.44
N LEU A 38 -2.10 -0.75 0.23
CA LEU A 38 -3.34 -0.03 0.02
C LEU A 38 -3.31 1.35 0.70
N ASP A 39 -3.88 2.37 0.04
CA ASP A 39 -4.13 3.68 0.67
C ASP A 39 -5.41 3.61 1.52
N GLU A 40 -5.23 3.25 2.79
CA GLU A 40 -6.31 3.10 3.77
C GLU A 40 -7.01 4.43 4.07
N GLY A 41 -6.26 5.54 4.10
CA GLY A 41 -6.79 6.87 4.37
C GLY A 41 -7.77 7.30 3.29
N ARG A 42 -7.40 7.10 2.02
CA ARG A 42 -8.30 7.33 0.89
C ARG A 42 -9.47 6.36 0.88
N ALA A 43 -9.24 5.06 1.12
CA ALA A 43 -10.31 4.08 1.15
C ALA A 43 -11.39 4.41 2.19
N ALA A 44 -11.00 4.97 3.34
CA ALA A 44 -11.93 5.40 4.39
C ALA A 44 -12.75 6.65 4.01
N ARG A 45 -12.24 7.54 3.16
CA ARG A 45 -12.91 8.79 2.74
C ARG A 45 -13.69 8.64 1.43
N ASP A 46 -13.22 7.78 0.54
CA ASP A 46 -13.75 7.53 -0.80
C ASP A 46 -14.25 6.08 -0.94
N LEU A 47 -15.30 5.74 -0.19
CA LEU A 47 -15.84 4.37 -0.15
C LEU A 47 -16.34 3.88 -1.52
N VAL A 48 -15.86 2.71 -1.93
CA VAL A 48 -16.36 1.93 -3.08
C VAL A 48 -16.92 0.61 -2.55
N LEU A 49 -18.22 0.57 -2.25
CA LEU A 49 -18.88 -0.55 -1.55
C LEU A 49 -19.45 -1.62 -2.49
N HIS A 50 -19.50 -1.33 -3.79
CA HIS A 50 -20.02 -2.24 -4.79
C HIS A 50 -19.12 -2.20 -6.02
N TRP A 51 -19.09 -3.31 -6.75
CA TRP A 51 -18.41 -3.38 -8.04
C TRP A 51 -19.02 -2.35 -9.02
N ARG A 52 -18.15 -1.73 -9.82
CA ARG A 52 -18.54 -0.80 -10.88
C ARG A 52 -17.81 -1.19 -12.15
N ALA A 53 -18.57 -1.49 -13.21
CA ALA A 53 -17.99 -1.78 -14.53
C ALA A 53 -17.18 -0.59 -15.08
N THR A 54 -17.55 0.63 -14.68
CA THR A 54 -16.80 1.86 -15.00
C THR A 54 -16.14 2.41 -13.74
N PRO A 55 -14.79 2.51 -13.68
CA PRO A 55 -14.10 3.07 -12.54
C PRO A 55 -14.50 4.54 -12.33
N ARG A 56 -14.79 4.92 -11.08
CA ARG A 56 -15.15 6.29 -10.71
C ARG A 56 -13.92 7.19 -10.92
N ARG A 57 -13.95 8.05 -11.94
CA ARG A 57 -12.95 9.11 -12.08
C ARG A 57 -13.01 10.00 -10.83
N PRO A 58 -11.91 10.22 -10.10
CA PRO A 58 -11.94 11.15 -8.97
C PRO A 58 -12.42 12.52 -9.49
N ALA A 59 -13.33 13.17 -8.76
CA ALA A 59 -13.78 14.50 -9.11
C ALA A 59 -12.55 15.40 -9.19
N ALA A 60 -12.33 16.04 -10.34
CA ALA A 60 -11.24 16.99 -10.49
C ALA A 60 -11.38 18.03 -9.39
N VAL A 61 -10.36 18.16 -8.54
CA VAL A 61 -10.30 19.22 -7.53
C VAL A 61 -10.43 20.52 -8.30
N SER A 62 -11.57 21.19 -8.16
CA SER A 62 -11.85 22.47 -8.79
C SER A 62 -10.95 23.53 -8.16
N GLN A 63 -9.72 23.64 -8.67
CA GLN A 63 -8.92 24.84 -8.50
C GLN A 63 -9.53 25.94 -9.38
N SER A 64 -10.55 26.62 -8.87
CA SER A 64 -10.96 27.93 -9.36
C SER A 64 -10.47 29.00 -8.38
N ALA A 65 -9.17 29.29 -8.48
CA ALA A 65 -8.61 30.53 -7.98
C ALA A 65 -7.74 31.12 -9.10
N SER A 66 -8.38 31.82 -10.05
CA SER A 66 -7.81 32.96 -10.82
C SER A 66 -8.68 33.31 -12.05
N SER A 67 -9.50 34.34 -11.92
CA SER A 67 -9.63 35.42 -12.91
C SER A 67 -10.44 36.54 -12.23
N ARG A 68 -9.78 37.60 -11.79
CA ARG A 68 -9.65 38.90 -12.49
C ARG A 68 -10.92 39.76 -12.40
N SER A 69 -10.67 40.99 -11.93
CA SER A 69 -11.46 42.24 -12.01
C SER A 69 -12.66 42.37 -11.10
#